data_AF-A0A1Y1XRV6-F1
#
_entry.id   AF-A0A1Y1XRV6-F1
#
_cell.length_a   1.000
_cell.length_b   1.000
_cell.length_c   1.000
_cell.angle_alpha   90.00
_cell.angle_beta   90.00
_cell.angle_gamma   90.00
#
_symmetry.space_group_name_H-M   'P 1'
#
loop_
_entity.id
_entity.type
_entity.pdbx_description
1 polymer ?
#
loop_
_entity_poly.entity_id
_entity_poly.type
_entity_poly.pdbx_seq_one_letter_code
_entity_poly.pdbx_strand_id
1 'polypeptide(L)'
;MFTPVESLAGGLLLSTAAYQLLTCNGRIMGASGIFAGSVKGGEEGVWRIYFLSGMASSAILVRLFGPAPPAFVQPSEVIPIIGGLLVGFGSRLGSGCTSGHMICGVSRLSPRSIVATATFFSTGLITANLMNKLYPDTLAEGSTALQLPSIPAAVGLLGLPYLAILAYRMVRKLADQNAIESVNARHITALLSGFFFSLGLSISGMSDPAKVLNFLRILSPSWDPSLAFVALGGLIPYGILYQKSVKQAAKPALAPQFEIPTSTVIDQKLITGASIFGVGWGLAGVCPGPAIVGAVASGAAGPLVFLASMAVGMLAYGALF
;
A
#
# COMPACT_ATOMS: atom_id res chain seq x y z
N MET A 1 10.22 9.18 14.80
CA MET A 1 11.32 8.38 15.37
C MET A 1 11.78 7.35 14.35
N PHE A 2 13.09 7.11 14.25
CA PHE A 2 13.66 6.18 13.27
C PHE A 2 13.54 4.72 13.72
N THR A 3 12.63 3.96 13.09
CA THR A 3 12.27 2.57 13.41
C THR A 3 12.54 1.63 12.20
N PRO A 4 13.80 1.33 11.88
CA PRO A 4 14.15 0.60 10.66
C PRO A 4 13.71 -0.87 10.67
N VAL A 5 13.67 -1.53 11.84
CA VAL A 5 13.32 -2.96 11.95
C VAL A 5 11.85 -3.18 11.65
N GLU A 6 10.97 -2.38 12.26
CA GLU A 6 9.52 -2.38 12.03
C GLU A 6 9.21 -2.04 10.57
N SER A 7 9.90 -1.05 10.02
CA SER A 7 9.77 -0.64 8.62
C SER A 7 10.15 -1.77 7.66
N LEU A 8 11.27 -2.45 7.91
CA LEU A 8 11.70 -3.60 7.11
C LEU A 8 10.72 -4.77 7.24
N ALA A 9 10.31 -5.13 8.46
CA ALA A 9 9.36 -6.21 8.72
C ALA A 9 8.01 -5.95 8.06
N GLY A 10 7.50 -4.71 8.15
CA GLY A 10 6.32 -4.27 7.43
C GLY A 10 6.49 -4.39 5.93
N GLY A 11 7.61 -3.91 5.37
CA GLY A 11 7.94 -4.08 3.95
C GLY A 11 7.95 -5.54 3.49
N LEU A 12 8.53 -6.44 4.28
CA LEU A 12 8.54 -7.90 4.03
C LEU A 12 7.12 -8.50 4.03
N LEU A 13 6.24 -8.03 4.91
CA LEU A 13 4.83 -8.42 4.90
C LEU A 13 4.09 -7.90 3.65
N LEU A 14 4.32 -6.63 3.26
CA LEU A 14 3.74 -6.05 2.05
C LEU A 14 4.16 -6.83 0.79
N SER A 15 5.46 -7.16 0.68
CA SER A 15 5.97 -7.97 -0.44
C SER A 15 5.40 -9.38 -0.44
N THR A 16 5.33 -10.02 0.72
CA THR A 16 4.74 -11.37 0.85
C THR A 16 3.27 -11.37 0.44
N ALA A 17 2.47 -10.41 0.93
CA ALA A 17 1.06 -10.28 0.57
C ALA A 17 0.87 -10.02 -0.93
N ALA A 18 1.64 -9.09 -1.51
CA ALA A 18 1.57 -8.75 -2.93
C ALA A 18 1.96 -9.92 -3.84
N TYR A 19 3.07 -10.60 -3.49
CA TYR A 19 3.59 -11.73 -4.24
C TYR A 19 2.64 -12.93 -4.18
N GLN A 20 2.05 -13.20 -3.02
CA GLN A 20 1.12 -14.32 -2.83
C GLN A 20 -0.22 -14.07 -3.51
N LEU A 21 -0.72 -12.82 -3.51
CA LEU A 21 -1.88 -12.45 -4.32
C LEU A 21 -1.62 -12.75 -5.81
N LEU A 22 -0.45 -12.35 -6.32
CA LEU A 22 -0.10 -12.60 -7.72
C LEU A 22 0.06 -14.09 -8.04
N THR A 23 0.83 -14.81 -7.23
CA THR A 23 1.13 -16.23 -7.50
C THR A 23 -0.05 -17.16 -7.25
N CYS A 24 -0.94 -16.83 -6.31
CA CYS A 24 -2.13 -17.63 -6.04
C CYS A 24 -3.28 -17.26 -6.99
N ASN A 25 -3.59 -15.96 -7.12
CA ASN A 25 -4.80 -15.50 -7.83
C ASN A 25 -4.54 -15.00 -9.24
N GLY A 26 -3.28 -14.83 -9.65
CA GLY A 26 -2.93 -14.20 -10.93
C GLY A 26 -3.05 -12.68 -10.91
N ARG A 27 -3.43 -12.05 -9.79
CA ARG A 27 -3.83 -10.64 -9.74
C ARG A 27 -2.76 -9.74 -9.12
N ILE A 28 -2.63 -8.53 -9.67
CA ILE A 28 -1.72 -7.52 -9.15
C ILE A 28 -2.39 -6.70 -8.05
N MET A 29 -1.64 -6.44 -6.98
CA MET A 29 -2.08 -5.61 -5.87
C MET A 29 -2.02 -4.12 -6.25
N GLY A 30 -3.14 -3.42 -6.10
CA GLY A 30 -3.22 -1.97 -6.27
C GLY A 30 -4.39 -1.38 -5.50
N ALA A 31 -4.12 -0.75 -4.36
CA ALA A 31 -5.16 -0.31 -3.41
C ALA A 31 -6.23 0.58 -4.06
N SER A 32 -5.85 1.58 -4.88
CA SER A 32 -6.80 2.41 -5.63
C SER A 32 -7.71 1.60 -6.55
N GLY A 33 -7.15 0.63 -7.28
CA GLY A 33 -7.90 -0.20 -8.23
C GLY A 33 -8.82 -1.20 -7.52
N ILE A 34 -8.38 -1.73 -6.39
CA ILE A 34 -9.18 -2.62 -5.53
C ILE A 34 -10.35 -1.83 -4.94
N PHE A 35 -10.09 -0.64 -4.38
CA PHE A 35 -11.11 0.24 -3.82
C PHE A 35 -12.13 0.67 -4.88
N ALA A 36 -11.68 1.14 -6.04
CA ALA A 36 -12.59 1.61 -7.07
C ALA A 36 -13.30 0.48 -7.82
N GLY A 37 -12.73 -0.72 -7.79
CA GLY A 37 -13.25 -1.90 -8.46
C GLY A 37 -14.17 -2.76 -7.60
N SER A 38 -14.26 -2.53 -6.29
CA SER A 38 -15.17 -3.25 -5.40
C SER A 38 -16.64 -2.91 -5.67
N VAL A 39 -16.90 -1.72 -6.20
CA VAL A 39 -18.25 -1.21 -6.53
C VAL A 39 -18.81 -1.82 -7.82
N LYS A 40 -17.98 -2.40 -8.69
CA LYS A 40 -18.38 -2.85 -10.04
C LYS A 40 -19.13 -4.21 -10.08
N GLY A 41 -19.32 -4.89 -8.95
CA GLY A 41 -20.01 -6.19 -8.89
C GLY A 41 -19.29 -7.33 -9.64
N GLY A 42 -19.90 -8.52 -9.66
CA GLY A 42 -19.39 -9.72 -10.36
C GLY A 42 -18.16 -10.37 -9.72
N GLU A 43 -17.61 -11.41 -10.36
CA GLU A 43 -16.42 -12.15 -9.86
C GLU A 43 -15.22 -11.21 -9.64
N GLU A 44 -15.08 -10.19 -10.50
CA GLU A 44 -14.09 -9.12 -10.41
C GLU A 44 -14.26 -8.19 -9.19
N GLY A 45 -15.48 -8.04 -8.67
CA GLY A 45 -15.75 -7.29 -7.44
C GLY A 45 -15.55 -8.13 -6.19
N VAL A 46 -15.95 -9.41 -6.23
CA VAL A 46 -15.98 -10.29 -5.06
C VAL A 46 -14.60 -10.44 -4.40
N TRP A 47 -13.56 -10.77 -5.17
CA TRP A 47 -12.21 -10.92 -4.58
C TRP A 47 -11.67 -9.60 -3.98
N ARG A 48 -12.05 -8.45 -4.53
CA ARG A 48 -11.68 -7.12 -4.00
C ARG A 48 -12.34 -6.89 -2.66
N ILE A 49 -13.61 -7.31 -2.50
CA ILE A 49 -14.31 -7.27 -1.23
C ILE A 49 -13.61 -8.15 -0.20
N TYR A 50 -13.22 -9.38 -0.55
CA TYR A 50 -12.43 -10.25 0.35
C TYR A 50 -11.10 -9.61 0.75
N PHE A 51 -10.39 -8.99 -0.19
CA PHE A 51 -9.16 -8.24 0.12
C PHE A 51 -9.42 -7.08 1.07
N LEU A 52 -10.44 -6.25 0.81
CA LEU A 52 -10.80 -5.12 1.66
C LEU A 52 -11.29 -5.57 3.05
N SER A 53 -12.04 -6.68 3.14
CA SER A 53 -12.45 -7.25 4.42
C SER A 53 -11.26 -7.80 5.20
N GLY A 54 -10.26 -8.36 4.52
CA GLY A 54 -8.97 -8.73 5.11
C GLY A 54 -8.23 -7.52 5.67
N MET A 55 -8.19 -6.40 4.93
CA MET A 55 -7.60 -5.17 5.44
C MET A 55 -8.35 -4.66 6.69
N ALA A 56 -9.68 -4.63 6.64
CA ALA A 56 -10.50 -4.18 7.75
C ALA A 56 -10.34 -5.08 8.99
N SER A 57 -10.32 -6.40 8.83
CA SER A 57 -10.15 -7.33 9.96
C SER A 57 -8.79 -7.18 10.62
N SER A 58 -7.71 -7.03 9.84
CA SER A 58 -6.38 -6.71 10.38
C SER A 58 -6.37 -5.39 11.14
N ALA A 59 -6.96 -4.33 10.58
CA ALA A 59 -7.01 -3.01 11.22
C ALA A 59 -7.82 -3.03 12.53
N ILE A 60 -8.92 -3.79 12.58
CA ILE A 60 -9.70 -4.02 13.80
C ILE A 60 -8.86 -4.76 14.85
N LEU A 61 -8.14 -5.81 14.48
CA LEU A 61 -7.27 -6.53 15.42
C LEU A 61 -6.16 -5.63 15.98
N VAL A 62 -5.53 -4.82 15.13
CA VAL A 62 -4.53 -3.84 15.57
C VAL A 62 -5.15 -2.82 16.53
N ARG A 63 -6.38 -2.36 16.27
CA ARG A 63 -7.08 -1.44 17.19
C ARG A 63 -7.42 -2.08 18.54
N LEU A 64 -7.79 -3.37 18.56
CA LEU A 64 -8.21 -4.07 19.77
C LEU A 64 -7.05 -4.57 20.63
N PHE A 65 -5.96 -4.99 20.00
CA PHE A 65 -4.85 -5.67 20.69
C PHE A 65 -3.48 -5.00 20.50
N GLY A 66 -3.36 -4.11 19.51
CA GLY A 66 -2.13 -3.37 19.24
C GLY A 66 -2.02 -2.10 20.08
N PRO A 67 -0.90 -1.37 19.94
CA PRO A 67 -0.77 -0.04 20.53
C PRO A 67 -1.84 0.90 19.97
N ALA A 68 -2.21 1.92 20.76
CA ALA A 68 -3.14 2.94 20.31
C ALA A 68 -2.67 3.52 18.96
N PRO A 69 -3.56 3.59 17.94
CA PRO A 69 -3.19 4.08 16.63
C PRO A 69 -2.73 5.54 16.74
N PRO A 70 -1.71 5.95 15.96
CA PRO A 70 -1.27 7.33 15.95
C PRO A 70 -2.42 8.25 15.55
N ALA A 71 -2.48 9.43 16.17
CA ALA A 71 -3.48 10.42 15.86
C ALA A 71 -3.35 10.85 14.39
N PHE A 72 -4.46 10.95 13.68
CA PHE A 72 -4.48 11.47 12.32
C PHE A 72 -4.32 13.00 12.35
N VAL A 73 -3.09 13.47 12.52
CA VAL A 73 -2.76 14.89 12.59
C VAL A 73 -2.55 15.44 11.18
N GLN A 74 -3.28 16.50 10.84
CA GLN A 74 -3.19 17.19 9.56
C GLN A 74 -3.09 18.71 9.81
N PRO A 75 -2.47 19.48 8.88
CA PRO A 75 -2.36 20.94 9.00
C PRO A 75 -3.70 21.67 9.07
N SER A 76 -4.70 21.15 8.36
CA SER A 76 -6.06 21.64 8.37
C SER A 76 -7.01 20.54 7.92
N GLU A 77 -8.29 20.69 8.24
CA GLU A 77 -9.35 19.77 7.82
C GLU A 77 -9.55 19.74 6.28
N VAL A 78 -9.03 20.75 5.58
CA VAL A 78 -9.10 20.87 4.12
C VAL A 78 -8.08 19.96 3.41
N ILE A 79 -6.94 19.67 4.07
CA ILE A 79 -5.86 18.88 3.47
C ILE A 79 -6.31 17.45 3.08
N PRO A 80 -7.03 16.70 3.92
CA PRO A 80 -7.60 15.41 3.52
C PRO A 80 -8.50 15.49 2.29
N ILE A 81 -9.24 16.59 2.12
CA ILE A 81 -10.16 16.79 0.99
C ILE A 81 -9.36 16.98 -0.30
N ILE A 82 -8.46 17.97 -0.31
CA ILE A 82 -7.63 18.28 -1.49
C ILE A 82 -6.72 17.09 -1.83
N GLY A 83 -6.03 16.54 -0.82
CA GLY A 83 -5.15 15.39 -0.99
C GLY A 83 -5.90 14.18 -1.54
N GLY A 84 -7.09 13.89 -0.99
CA GLY A 84 -7.95 12.81 -1.46
C GLY A 84 -8.34 13.00 -2.92
N LEU A 85 -8.88 14.16 -3.30
CA LEU A 85 -9.28 14.47 -4.68
C LEU A 85 -8.13 14.28 -5.67
N LEU A 86 -6.96 14.85 -5.38
CA LEU A 86 -5.78 14.76 -6.24
C LEU A 86 -5.26 13.33 -6.35
N VAL A 87 -5.16 12.61 -5.23
CA VAL A 87 -4.74 11.19 -5.21
C VAL A 87 -5.73 10.32 -5.99
N GLY A 88 -7.04 10.55 -5.82
CA GLY A 88 -8.09 9.84 -6.52
C GLY A 88 -8.01 10.04 -8.03
N PHE A 89 -8.04 11.29 -8.48
CA PHE A 89 -7.95 11.66 -9.89
C PHE A 89 -6.64 11.19 -10.52
N GLY A 90 -5.50 11.51 -9.89
CA GLY A 90 -4.17 11.12 -10.35
C GLY A 90 -4.00 9.61 -10.46
N SER A 91 -4.57 8.84 -9.52
CA SER A 91 -4.49 7.37 -9.57
C SER A 91 -5.25 6.75 -10.74
N ARG A 92 -6.36 7.38 -11.17
CA ARG A 92 -7.09 6.96 -12.38
C ARG A 92 -6.38 7.35 -13.65
N LEU A 93 -5.93 8.60 -13.75
CA LEU A 93 -5.22 9.12 -14.92
C LEU A 93 -3.89 8.39 -15.15
N GLY A 94 -3.17 8.06 -14.08
CA GLY A 94 -1.92 7.29 -14.12
C GLY A 94 -2.10 5.78 -14.23
N SER A 95 -3.33 5.27 -14.12
CA SER A 95 -3.65 3.84 -14.09
C SER A 95 -2.97 3.06 -12.95
N GLY A 96 -2.79 3.69 -11.78
CA GLY A 96 -2.16 3.03 -10.63
C GLY A 96 -1.94 3.93 -9.42
N CYS A 97 -1.39 3.33 -8.36
CA CYS A 97 -0.99 4.02 -7.12
C CYS A 97 0.32 3.42 -6.62
N THR A 98 0.81 3.83 -5.44
CA THR A 98 2.09 3.35 -4.87
C THR A 98 2.17 1.83 -4.79
N SER A 99 1.14 1.12 -4.31
CA SER A 99 1.19 -0.36 -4.25
C SER A 99 1.24 -1.04 -5.62
N GLY A 100 0.62 -0.42 -6.65
CA GLY A 100 0.63 -0.94 -8.01
C GLY A 100 1.92 -0.64 -8.77
N HIS A 101 2.35 0.63 -8.79
CA HIS A 101 3.53 1.06 -9.54
C HIS A 101 4.82 0.83 -8.77
N MET A 102 4.91 1.20 -7.48
CA MET A 102 6.11 1.00 -6.69
C MET A 102 6.28 -0.49 -6.36
N ILE A 103 5.44 -1.04 -5.47
CA ILE A 103 5.62 -2.40 -4.96
C ILE A 103 5.54 -3.44 -6.09
N CYS A 104 4.43 -3.49 -6.82
CA CYS A 104 4.28 -4.51 -7.86
C CYS A 104 5.02 -4.15 -9.15
N GLY A 105 5.00 -2.90 -9.59
CA GLY A 105 5.54 -2.48 -10.89
C GLY A 105 7.07 -2.44 -10.95
N VAL A 106 7.72 -1.83 -9.95
CA VAL A 106 9.19 -1.75 -9.88
C VAL A 106 9.79 -3.13 -9.63
N SER A 107 9.20 -3.98 -8.78
CA SER A 107 9.68 -5.37 -8.60
C SER A 107 9.64 -6.21 -9.87
N ARG A 108 8.74 -5.88 -10.81
CA ARG A 108 8.68 -6.52 -12.13
C ARG A 108 9.63 -5.90 -13.16
N LEU A 109 10.37 -4.86 -12.79
CA LEU A 109 11.23 -4.07 -13.66
C LEU A 109 10.47 -3.42 -14.83
N SER A 110 9.21 -3.03 -14.62
CA SER A 110 8.40 -2.35 -15.64
C SER A 110 8.89 -0.90 -15.84
N PRO A 111 9.36 -0.51 -17.05
CA PRO A 111 9.80 0.87 -17.30
C PRO A 111 8.70 1.90 -17.02
N ARG A 112 7.46 1.59 -17.45
CA ARG A 112 6.27 2.41 -17.17
C ARG A 112 6.12 2.68 -15.67
N SER A 113 6.26 1.64 -14.84
CA SER A 113 6.07 1.77 -13.39
C SER A 113 7.25 2.43 -12.68
N ILE A 114 8.47 2.22 -13.17
CA ILE A 114 9.65 2.92 -12.66
C ILE A 114 9.51 4.41 -12.89
N VAL A 115 9.14 4.82 -14.10
CA VAL A 115 8.93 6.24 -14.45
C VAL A 115 7.80 6.84 -13.62
N ALA A 116 6.64 6.17 -13.54
CA ALA A 116 5.54 6.63 -12.69
C ALA A 116 5.97 6.82 -11.23
N THR A 117 6.73 5.85 -10.70
CA THR A 117 7.23 5.89 -9.31
C THR A 117 8.20 7.04 -9.09
N ALA A 118 9.16 7.24 -9.99
CA ALA A 118 10.06 8.39 -9.93
C ALA A 118 9.27 9.71 -9.97
N THR A 119 8.30 9.83 -10.88
CA THR A 119 7.49 11.05 -11.04
C THR A 119 6.68 11.37 -9.78
N PHE A 120 5.87 10.45 -9.26
CA PHE A 120 5.05 10.76 -8.08
C PHE A 120 5.90 10.94 -6.82
N PHE A 121 7.03 10.25 -6.72
CA PHE A 121 7.92 10.38 -5.57
C PHE A 121 8.61 11.75 -5.57
N SER A 122 9.17 12.15 -6.70
CA SER A 122 9.81 13.47 -6.86
C SER A 122 8.81 14.60 -6.63
N THR A 123 7.62 14.53 -7.21
CA THR A 123 6.59 15.57 -7.01
C THR A 123 6.05 15.60 -5.59
N GLY A 124 5.91 14.45 -4.92
CA GLY A 124 5.56 14.37 -3.51
C GLY A 124 6.62 14.97 -2.59
N LEU A 125 7.90 14.65 -2.85
CA LEU A 125 9.04 15.24 -2.14
C LEU A 125 9.06 16.76 -2.31
N ILE A 126 8.94 17.26 -3.55
CA ILE A 126 8.90 18.70 -3.81
C ILE A 126 7.73 19.35 -3.07
N THR A 127 6.53 18.78 -3.17
CA THR A 127 5.33 19.32 -2.53
C THR A 127 5.47 19.39 -1.01
N ALA A 128 5.91 18.30 -0.37
CA ALA A 128 6.05 18.24 1.09
C ALA A 128 7.09 19.26 1.61
N ASN A 129 8.19 19.47 0.88
CA ASN A 129 9.21 20.44 1.27
C ASN A 129 8.78 21.90 1.00
N LEU A 130 8.01 22.16 -0.07
CA LEU A 130 7.44 23.49 -0.30
C LEU A 130 6.39 23.85 0.75
N MET A 131 5.57 22.88 1.15
CA MET A 131 4.52 23.06 2.15
C MET A 131 5.02 22.96 3.59
N ASN A 132 6.34 22.83 3.80
CA ASN A 132 6.97 22.61 5.11
C ASN A 132 6.47 23.58 6.21
N LYS A 133 6.20 24.84 5.85
CA LYS A 133 5.73 25.89 6.76
C LYS A 133 4.27 25.75 7.20
N LEU A 134 3.45 24.99 6.48
CA LEU A 134 2.04 24.79 6.79
C LEU A 134 1.84 23.71 7.87
N TYR A 135 2.80 22.81 8.02
CA TYR A 135 2.70 21.68 8.92
C TYR A 135 2.92 22.12 10.38
N PRO A 136 2.02 21.77 11.31
CA PRO A 136 2.19 22.12 12.72
C PRO A 136 3.47 21.52 13.30
N ASP A 137 4.07 22.21 14.25
CA ASP A 137 5.27 21.75 14.97
C ASP A 137 5.03 20.45 15.75
N THR A 138 3.78 20.06 15.98
CA THR A 138 3.43 18.75 16.57
C THR A 138 3.67 17.58 15.61
N LEU A 139 3.82 17.82 14.31
CA LEU A 139 4.34 16.81 13.37
C LEU A 139 5.87 16.59 13.53
N ALA A 140 6.54 17.43 14.32
CA ALA A 140 7.99 17.48 14.47
C ALA A 140 8.60 16.38 15.38
N GLU A 141 7.84 15.36 15.79
CA GLU A 141 8.37 14.17 16.49
C GLU A 141 9.16 13.20 15.59
N GLY A 142 9.34 13.56 14.32
CA GLY A 142 10.34 12.91 13.47
C GLY A 142 11.73 13.13 14.06
N SER A 143 12.47 12.04 14.26
CA SER A 143 13.82 12.08 14.79
C SER A 143 14.63 10.99 14.09
N THR A 144 15.90 11.29 13.81
CA THR A 144 16.87 10.30 13.31
C THR A 144 17.42 9.41 14.42
N ALA A 145 16.97 9.63 15.67
CA ALA A 145 17.31 8.80 16.80
C ALA A 145 16.82 7.38 16.57
N LEU A 146 17.77 6.45 16.51
CA LEU A 146 17.52 5.04 16.27
C LEU A 146 16.78 4.44 17.46
N GLN A 147 15.59 3.90 17.20
CA GLN A 147 14.83 3.13 18.17
C GLN A 147 14.78 1.68 17.69
N LEU A 148 15.35 0.78 18.49
CA LEU A 148 15.32 -0.66 18.22
C LEU A 148 14.27 -1.32 19.12
N PRO A 149 13.47 -2.24 18.57
CA PRO A 149 12.59 -3.06 19.39
C PRO A 149 13.41 -4.00 20.28
N SER A 150 12.79 -4.50 21.35
CA SER A 150 13.38 -5.58 22.15
C SER A 150 13.63 -6.82 21.28
N ILE A 151 14.62 -7.64 21.61
CA ILE A 151 14.95 -8.84 20.83
C ILE A 151 13.73 -9.74 20.59
N PRO A 152 12.87 -10.04 21.60
CA PRO A 152 11.66 -10.82 21.37
C PRO A 152 10.69 -10.15 20.38
N ALA A 153 10.53 -8.83 20.45
CA ALA A 153 9.70 -8.09 19.53
C ALA A 153 10.27 -8.11 18.10
N ALA A 154 11.59 -7.94 17.95
CA ALA A 154 12.27 -8.04 16.65
C ALA A 154 12.08 -9.42 16.00
N VAL A 155 12.26 -10.49 16.78
CA VAL A 155 12.04 -11.88 16.33
C VAL A 155 10.59 -12.10 15.93
N GLY A 156 9.64 -11.61 16.74
CA GLY A 156 8.21 -11.69 16.42
C GLY A 156 7.88 -10.99 15.10
N LEU A 157 8.33 -9.75 14.92
CA LEU A 157 8.10 -8.95 13.72
C LEU A 157 8.68 -9.61 12.45
N LEU A 158 9.91 -10.11 12.51
CA LEU A 158 10.56 -10.78 11.38
C LEU A 158 10.01 -12.19 11.13
N GLY A 159 9.35 -12.81 12.11
CA GLY A 159 8.65 -14.09 11.97
C GLY A 159 7.29 -13.98 11.26
N LEU A 160 6.65 -12.81 11.26
CA LEU A 160 5.31 -12.62 10.65
C LEU A 160 5.27 -12.94 9.14
N PRO A 161 6.23 -12.51 8.30
CA PRO A 161 6.29 -12.93 6.90
C PRO A 161 6.34 -14.45 6.74
N TYR A 162 7.06 -15.16 7.61
CA TYR A 162 7.14 -16.62 7.58
C TYR A 162 5.78 -17.27 7.91
N LEU A 163 5.09 -16.80 8.94
CA LEU A 163 3.74 -17.23 9.27
C LEU A 163 2.75 -16.97 8.14
N ALA A 164 2.86 -15.80 7.48
CA ALA A 164 2.06 -15.49 6.31
C ALA A 164 2.30 -16.52 5.20
N ILE A 165 3.56 -16.83 4.87
CA ILE A 165 3.92 -17.86 3.88
C ILE A 165 3.31 -19.22 4.25
N LEU A 166 3.38 -19.64 5.52
CA LEU A 166 2.79 -20.90 5.97
C LEU A 166 1.27 -20.91 5.77
N ALA A 167 0.58 -19.81 6.07
CA ALA A 167 -0.87 -19.70 5.85
C ALA A 167 -1.22 -19.87 4.35
N TYR A 168 -0.51 -19.22 3.44
CA TYR A 168 -0.73 -19.41 2.00
C TYR A 168 -0.43 -20.84 1.54
N ARG A 169 0.67 -21.45 2.03
CA ARG A 169 1.02 -22.83 1.72
C ARG A 169 -0.04 -23.81 2.21
N MET A 170 -0.63 -23.56 3.37
CA MET A 170 -1.71 -24.37 3.90
C MET A 170 -2.97 -24.27 3.02
N VAL A 171 -3.40 -23.07 2.64
CA VAL A 171 -4.55 -22.89 1.74
C VAL A 171 -4.32 -23.59 0.40
N ARG A 172 -3.13 -23.44 -0.19
CA ARG A 172 -2.77 -24.14 -1.43
C ARG A 172 -2.79 -25.64 -1.28
N LYS A 173 -2.20 -26.18 -0.21
CA LYS A 173 -2.21 -27.62 0.06
C LYS A 173 -3.64 -28.17 0.21
N LEU A 174 -4.52 -27.44 0.89
CA LEU A 174 -5.93 -27.83 1.02
C LEU A 174 -6.65 -27.82 -0.34
N ALA A 175 -6.36 -26.85 -1.20
CA ALA A 175 -6.90 -26.80 -2.56
C ALA A 175 -6.37 -27.94 -3.43
N ASP A 176 -5.07 -28.23 -3.38
CA ASP A 176 -4.43 -29.34 -4.12
C ASP A 176 -4.97 -30.71 -3.67
N GLN A 177 -5.38 -30.83 -2.41
CA GLN A 177 -6.01 -32.02 -1.84
C GLN A 177 -7.52 -32.11 -2.13
N ASN A 178 -8.09 -31.19 -2.93
CA ASN A 178 -9.52 -31.03 -3.17
C ASN A 178 -10.37 -30.88 -1.89
N ALA A 179 -9.76 -30.47 -0.77
CA ALA A 179 -10.47 -30.24 0.49
C ALA A 179 -11.25 -28.91 0.47
N ILE A 180 -10.81 -27.96 -0.36
CA ILE A 180 -11.51 -26.70 -0.64
C ILE A 180 -11.53 -26.46 -2.15
N GLU A 181 -12.64 -25.92 -2.65
CA GLU A 181 -12.74 -25.54 -4.06
C GLU A 181 -11.75 -24.42 -4.39
N SER A 182 -11.19 -24.45 -5.61
CA SER A 182 -10.21 -23.45 -6.07
C SER A 182 -10.74 -22.02 -5.98
N VAL A 183 -12.04 -21.80 -6.23
CA VAL A 183 -12.70 -20.50 -6.10
C VAL A 183 -12.66 -20.00 -4.65
N ASN A 184 -13.00 -20.85 -3.68
CA ASN A 184 -12.92 -20.50 -2.26
C ASN A 184 -11.48 -20.26 -1.81
N ALA A 185 -10.53 -21.07 -2.29
CA ALA A 185 -9.11 -20.86 -2.03
C ALA A 185 -8.60 -19.50 -2.55
N ARG A 186 -9.09 -19.06 -3.73
CA ARG A 186 -8.83 -17.71 -4.27
C ARG A 186 -9.37 -16.61 -3.34
N HIS A 187 -10.60 -16.75 -2.86
CA HIS A 187 -11.20 -15.79 -1.91
C HIS A 187 -10.44 -15.72 -0.59
N ILE A 188 -10.07 -16.87 -0.01
CA ILE A 188 -9.29 -16.96 1.23
C ILE A 188 -7.92 -16.30 1.03
N THR A 189 -7.21 -16.61 -0.06
CA THR A 189 -5.90 -16.00 -0.33
C THR A 189 -5.98 -14.50 -0.61
N ALA A 190 -7.06 -14.01 -1.22
CA ALA A 190 -7.31 -12.57 -1.36
C ALA A 190 -7.54 -11.90 0.01
N LEU A 191 -8.31 -12.53 0.90
CA LEU A 191 -8.52 -12.05 2.27
C LEU A 191 -7.21 -12.04 3.06
N LEU A 192 -6.42 -13.12 3.02
CA LEU A 192 -5.09 -13.17 3.65
C LEU A 192 -4.17 -12.09 3.11
N SER A 193 -4.24 -11.81 1.79
CA SER A 193 -3.43 -10.77 1.16
C SER A 193 -3.81 -9.39 1.70
N GLY A 194 -5.10 -9.09 1.82
CA GLY A 194 -5.57 -7.86 2.46
C GLY A 194 -5.16 -7.75 3.93
N PHE A 195 -5.28 -8.85 4.67
CA PHE A 195 -4.92 -8.93 6.09
C PHE A 195 -3.43 -8.62 6.32
N PHE A 196 -2.53 -9.36 5.67
CA PHE A 196 -1.10 -9.17 5.84
C PHE A 196 -0.61 -7.85 5.24
N PHE A 197 -1.26 -7.35 4.18
CA PHE A 197 -0.98 -6.03 3.63
C PHE A 197 -1.31 -4.92 4.63
N SER A 198 -2.50 -4.93 5.23
CA SER A 198 -2.91 -3.97 6.26
C SER A 198 -2.05 -4.06 7.52
N LEU A 199 -1.70 -5.28 7.95
CA LEU A 199 -0.80 -5.50 9.07
C LEU A 199 0.59 -4.91 8.78
N GLY A 200 1.12 -5.13 7.57
CA GLY A 200 2.39 -4.54 7.13
C GLY A 200 2.36 -3.01 7.09
N LEU A 201 1.24 -2.39 6.66
CA LEU A 201 1.05 -0.94 6.70
C LEU A 201 1.01 -0.38 8.13
N SER A 202 0.41 -1.15 9.05
CA SER A 202 0.32 -0.78 10.47
C SER A 202 1.69 -0.87 11.15
N ILE A 203 2.40 -2.00 10.99
CA ILE A 203 3.71 -2.26 11.58
C ILE A 203 4.77 -1.28 11.04
N SER A 204 4.80 -1.03 9.73
CA SER A 204 5.76 -0.08 9.16
C SER A 204 5.53 1.37 9.59
N GLY A 205 4.32 1.69 10.07
CA GLY A 205 3.88 3.06 10.33
C GLY A 205 3.52 3.83 9.07
N MET A 206 3.37 3.18 7.90
CA MET A 206 2.87 3.84 6.69
C MET A 206 1.42 4.33 6.81
N SER A 207 0.67 3.82 7.79
CA SER A 207 -0.68 4.28 8.12
C SER A 207 -0.71 5.65 8.81
N ASP A 208 0.44 6.11 9.32
CA ASP A 208 0.60 7.41 9.96
C ASP A 208 1.03 8.48 8.95
N PRO A 209 0.19 9.50 8.69
CA PRO A 209 0.54 10.60 7.80
C PRO A 209 1.80 11.35 8.25
N ALA A 210 2.02 11.50 9.56
CA ALA A 210 3.16 12.21 10.10
C ALA A 210 4.47 11.51 9.72
N LYS A 211 4.52 10.18 9.84
CA LYS A 211 5.68 9.37 9.44
C LYS A 211 5.98 9.48 7.95
N VAL A 212 4.94 9.48 7.12
CA VAL A 212 5.08 9.65 5.66
C VAL A 212 5.60 11.04 5.29
N LEU A 213 5.04 12.09 5.89
CA LEU A 213 5.49 13.47 5.66
C LEU A 213 6.91 13.69 6.16
N ASN A 214 7.27 13.14 7.33
CA ASN A 214 8.62 13.23 7.89
C ASN A 214 9.65 12.51 7.02
N PHE A 215 9.28 11.44 6.33
CA PHE A 215 10.15 10.81 5.34
C PHE A 215 10.33 11.67 4.08
N LEU A 216 9.30 12.39 3.64
CA LEU A 216 9.36 13.24 2.46
C LEU A 216 10.09 14.56 2.65
N ARG A 217 10.04 15.12 3.86
CA ARG A 217 10.60 16.43 4.21
C ARG A 217 12.08 16.33 4.53
N ILE A 218 12.90 15.95 3.54
CA ILE A 218 14.35 15.76 3.67
C ILE A 218 15.08 17.00 4.20
N LEU A 219 14.55 18.20 3.91
CA LEU A 219 15.14 19.46 4.37
C LEU A 219 14.69 19.85 5.80
N SER A 220 13.77 19.10 6.41
CA SER A 220 13.26 19.36 7.76
C SER A 220 14.18 18.72 8.82
N PRO A 221 14.38 19.38 9.98
CA PRO A 221 15.09 18.77 11.11
C PRO A 221 14.45 17.46 11.60
N SER A 222 13.14 17.31 11.39
CA SER A 222 12.36 16.12 11.78
C SER A 222 12.37 15.01 10.72
N TRP A 223 13.36 15.00 9.82
CA TRP A 223 13.41 13.99 8.77
C TRP A 223 13.60 12.58 9.34
N ASP A 224 12.83 11.62 8.83
CA ASP A 224 12.82 10.22 9.28
C ASP A 224 13.06 9.26 8.10
N PRO A 225 14.22 8.58 8.02
CA PRO A 225 14.55 7.69 6.90
C PRO A 225 13.88 6.29 6.99
N SER A 226 13.06 6.02 8.00
CA SER A 226 12.44 4.71 8.26
C SER A 226 11.79 4.09 7.02
N LEU A 227 11.03 4.86 6.25
CA LEU A 227 10.26 4.34 5.12
C LEU A 227 11.12 3.84 3.95
N ALA A 228 12.41 4.21 3.90
CA ALA A 228 13.36 3.60 2.97
C ALA A 228 13.47 2.08 3.20
N PHE A 229 13.42 1.63 4.46
CA PHE A 229 13.46 0.21 4.80
C PHE A 229 12.17 -0.53 4.39
N VAL A 230 11.03 0.16 4.36
CA VAL A 230 9.80 -0.40 3.79
C VAL A 230 9.97 -0.65 2.30
N ALA A 231 10.56 0.31 1.57
CA ALA A 231 10.86 0.13 0.15
C ALA A 231 11.83 -1.04 -0.07
N LEU A 232 12.89 -1.16 0.73
CA LEU A 232 13.83 -2.29 0.65
C LEU A 232 13.14 -3.64 0.87
N GLY A 233 12.36 -3.78 1.96
CA GLY A 233 11.64 -5.02 2.29
C GLY A 233 10.48 -5.34 1.33
N GLY A 234 9.88 -4.30 0.75
CA GLY A 234 8.76 -4.39 -0.19
C GLY A 234 9.21 -4.73 -1.62
N LEU A 235 10.33 -4.17 -2.07
CA LEU A 235 10.76 -4.24 -3.47
C LEU A 235 11.73 -5.38 -3.76
N ILE A 236 12.75 -5.55 -2.92
CA ILE A 236 13.88 -6.45 -3.22
C ILE A 236 13.44 -7.92 -3.19
N PRO A 237 12.80 -8.43 -2.12
CA PRO A 237 12.38 -9.84 -2.06
C PRO A 237 11.35 -10.16 -3.14
N TYR A 238 10.37 -9.29 -3.35
CA TYR A 238 9.38 -9.46 -4.41
C TYR A 238 10.06 -9.46 -5.79
N GLY A 239 10.99 -8.54 -6.05
CA GLY A 239 11.73 -8.50 -7.32
C GLY A 239 12.47 -9.81 -7.59
N ILE A 240 13.23 -10.30 -6.61
CA ILE A 240 13.97 -11.58 -6.72
C ILE A 240 13.01 -12.74 -6.99
N LEU A 241 11.93 -12.86 -6.22
CA LEU A 241 10.97 -13.95 -6.35
C LEU A 241 10.18 -13.87 -7.66
N TYR A 242 9.83 -12.68 -8.13
CA TYR A 242 9.14 -12.50 -9.40
C TYR A 242 10.01 -12.96 -10.57
N GLN A 243 11.28 -12.54 -10.62
CA GLN A 243 12.19 -12.91 -11.70
C GLN A 243 12.51 -14.41 -11.71
N LYS A 244 12.62 -15.04 -10.53
CA LYS A 244 12.91 -16.47 -10.41
C LYS A 244 11.70 -17.36 -10.65
N SER A 245 10.54 -17.02 -10.10
CA SER A 245 9.40 -17.93 -10.03
C SER A 245 8.26 -17.53 -10.96
N VAL A 246 7.85 -16.26 -10.97
CA VAL A 246 6.65 -15.84 -11.74
C VAL A 246 6.94 -15.79 -13.23
N LYS A 247 8.11 -15.28 -13.63
CA LYS A 247 8.50 -15.18 -15.05
C LYS A 247 8.59 -16.54 -15.74
N GLN A 248 8.89 -17.59 -14.97
CA GLN A 248 9.03 -18.97 -15.46
C GLN A 248 7.74 -19.79 -15.31
N ALA A 249 6.77 -19.30 -14.51
CA ALA A 249 5.53 -20.01 -14.27
C ALA A 249 4.58 -19.86 -15.46
N ALA A 250 4.00 -20.98 -15.92
CA ALA A 250 3.02 -20.96 -17.00
C ALA A 250 1.67 -20.34 -16.56
N LYS A 251 1.26 -20.57 -15.31
CA LYS A 251 0.01 -20.08 -14.74
C LYS A 251 0.12 -19.88 -13.21
N PRO A 252 -0.75 -19.05 -12.60
CA PRO A 252 -0.85 -18.96 -11.14
C PRO A 252 -1.39 -20.26 -10.54
N ALA A 253 -1.22 -20.42 -9.22
CA ALA A 253 -1.53 -21.67 -8.52
C ALA A 253 -3.02 -22.00 -8.49
N LEU A 254 -3.90 -21.00 -8.31
CA LEU A 254 -5.34 -21.20 -8.13
C LEU A 254 -6.19 -20.57 -9.24
N ALA A 255 -5.57 -19.88 -10.20
CA ALA A 255 -6.26 -19.17 -11.28
C ALA A 255 -5.81 -19.67 -12.66
N PRO A 256 -6.62 -19.48 -13.72
CA PRO A 256 -6.29 -19.99 -15.05
C PRO A 256 -5.12 -19.24 -15.71
N GLN A 257 -4.94 -17.95 -15.42
CA GLN A 257 -3.94 -17.10 -16.06
C GLN A 257 -3.50 -15.93 -15.17
N PHE A 258 -2.36 -15.33 -15.50
CA PHE A 258 -1.88 -14.11 -14.87
C PHE A 258 -2.50 -12.86 -15.51
N GLU A 259 -3.09 -11.97 -14.71
CA GLU A 259 -3.64 -10.68 -15.09
C GLU A 259 -2.63 -9.55 -14.76
N ILE A 260 -1.51 -9.56 -15.48
CA ILE A 260 -0.37 -8.65 -15.28
C ILE A 260 -0.44 -7.53 -16.33
N PRO A 261 -0.42 -6.23 -15.95
CA PRO A 261 -0.29 -5.14 -16.91
C PRO A 261 1.00 -5.27 -17.73
N THR A 262 0.87 -5.33 -19.07
CA THR A 262 1.99 -5.52 -20.01
C THR A 262 2.47 -4.23 -20.69
N SER A 263 1.69 -3.15 -20.60
CA SER A 263 2.04 -1.88 -21.24
C SER A 263 3.34 -1.30 -20.69
N THR A 264 4.27 -1.01 -21.61
CA THR A 264 5.53 -0.30 -21.35
C THR A 264 5.49 1.15 -21.82
N VAL A 265 4.38 1.58 -22.45
CA VAL A 265 4.23 2.91 -23.01
C VAL A 265 4.30 3.95 -21.89
N ILE A 266 5.09 5.00 -22.10
CA ILE A 266 5.17 6.17 -21.23
C ILE A 266 4.46 7.30 -21.97
N ASP A 267 3.22 7.57 -21.59
CA ASP A 267 2.38 8.60 -22.19
C ASP A 267 2.23 9.81 -21.27
N GLN A 268 1.79 10.94 -21.83
CA GLN A 268 1.54 12.15 -21.05
C GLN A 268 0.53 11.91 -19.93
N LYS A 269 -0.49 11.07 -20.15
CA LYS A 269 -1.46 10.69 -19.11
C LYS A 269 -0.78 10.08 -17.90
N LEU A 270 0.18 9.16 -18.09
CA LEU A 270 0.95 8.59 -16.99
C LEU A 270 1.72 9.65 -16.19
N ILE A 271 2.47 10.51 -16.87
CA ILE A 271 3.33 11.51 -16.21
C ILE A 271 2.48 12.56 -15.47
N THR A 272 1.41 13.05 -16.10
CA THR A 272 0.49 14.01 -15.50
C THR A 272 -0.27 13.38 -14.34
N GLY A 273 -0.78 12.16 -14.50
CA GLY A 273 -1.47 11.44 -13.43
C GLY A 273 -0.56 11.15 -12.23
N ALA A 274 0.66 10.68 -12.48
CA ALA A 274 1.66 10.45 -11.43
C ALA A 274 2.06 11.75 -10.72
N SER A 275 2.22 12.85 -11.46
CA SER A 275 2.51 14.16 -10.87
C SER A 275 1.37 14.64 -9.96
N ILE A 276 0.12 14.58 -10.42
CA ILE A 276 -1.06 14.98 -9.62
C ILE A 276 -1.19 14.10 -8.37
N PHE A 277 -1.00 12.78 -8.52
CA PHE A 277 -0.98 11.86 -7.39
C PHE A 277 0.11 12.24 -6.39
N GLY A 278 1.32 12.53 -6.86
CA GLY A 278 2.45 12.91 -6.02
C GLY A 278 2.20 14.22 -5.27
N VAL A 279 1.60 15.23 -5.89
CA VAL A 279 1.18 16.47 -5.20
C VAL A 279 0.20 16.17 -4.08
N GLY A 280 -0.87 15.40 -4.35
CA GLY A 280 -1.85 15.05 -3.32
C GLY A 280 -1.25 14.23 -2.18
N TRP A 281 -0.38 13.27 -2.51
CA TRP A 281 0.32 12.46 -1.52
C TRP A 281 1.33 13.27 -0.70
N GLY A 282 2.11 14.14 -1.32
CA GLY A 282 3.07 15.01 -0.64
C GLY A 282 2.42 16.08 0.23
N LEU A 283 1.19 16.48 -0.10
CA LEU A 283 0.39 17.42 0.69
C LEU A 283 -0.18 16.74 1.95
N ALA A 284 -0.83 15.59 1.79
CA ALA A 284 -1.57 14.94 2.87
C ALA A 284 -0.75 13.89 3.65
N GLY A 285 0.32 13.35 3.07
CA GLY A 285 1.04 12.20 3.63
C GLY A 285 0.25 10.89 3.55
N VAL A 286 -0.84 10.85 2.78
CA VAL A 286 -1.80 9.73 2.80
C VAL A 286 -1.92 9.11 1.42
N CYS A 287 -1.86 7.77 1.40
CA CYS A 287 -2.14 6.94 0.24
C CYS A 287 -3.44 6.16 0.43
N PRO A 288 -4.03 5.59 -0.64
CA PRO A 288 -5.27 4.82 -0.56
C PRO A 288 -5.24 3.67 0.46
N GLY A 289 -4.15 2.90 0.48
CA GLY A 289 -3.98 1.79 1.44
C GLY A 289 -3.96 2.27 2.89
N PRO A 290 -3.01 3.13 3.28
CA PRO A 290 -3.01 3.83 4.57
C PRO A 290 -4.34 4.46 4.97
N ALA A 291 -5.06 5.08 4.04
CA ALA A 291 -6.35 5.70 4.32
C ALA A 291 -7.42 4.66 4.72
N ILE A 292 -7.46 3.50 4.05
CA ILE A 292 -8.35 2.38 4.42
C ILE A 292 -8.02 1.87 5.83
N VAL A 293 -6.73 1.66 6.12
CA VAL A 293 -6.29 1.20 7.45
C VAL A 293 -6.64 2.25 8.51
N GLY A 294 -6.31 3.51 8.27
CA GLY A 294 -6.58 4.62 9.18
C GLY A 294 -8.07 4.80 9.47
N ALA A 295 -8.93 4.66 8.46
CA ALA A 295 -10.39 4.77 8.62
C ALA A 295 -10.96 3.72 9.59
N VAL A 296 -10.38 2.52 9.61
CA VAL A 296 -10.83 1.43 10.49
C VAL A 296 -10.13 1.47 11.85
N ALA A 297 -8.80 1.64 11.84
CA ALA A 297 -7.97 1.56 13.04
C ALA A 297 -8.13 2.78 13.95
N SER A 298 -8.05 4.01 13.39
CA SER A 298 -8.05 5.24 14.21
C SER A 298 -9.43 5.66 14.70
N GLY A 299 -10.50 5.29 13.98
CA GLY A 299 -11.84 5.81 14.22
C GLY A 299 -12.00 7.32 13.96
N ALA A 300 -10.97 7.99 13.43
CA ALA A 300 -11.01 9.41 13.11
C ALA A 300 -11.79 9.69 11.81
N ALA A 301 -12.40 10.87 11.72
CA ALA A 301 -13.10 11.29 10.51
C ALA A 301 -12.14 11.60 9.34
N GLY A 302 -10.91 12.04 9.63
CA GLY A 302 -9.93 12.47 8.62
C GLY A 302 -9.64 11.44 7.50
N PRO A 303 -9.29 10.18 7.82
CA PRO A 303 -9.12 9.14 6.80
C PRO A 303 -10.38 8.85 5.98
N LEU A 304 -11.56 8.92 6.59
CA LEU A 304 -12.85 8.74 5.89
C LEU A 304 -13.11 9.88 4.91
N VAL A 305 -12.87 11.13 5.33
CA VAL A 305 -12.96 12.31 4.48
C VAL A 305 -11.99 12.20 3.30
N PHE A 306 -10.76 11.74 3.54
CA PHE A 306 -9.79 11.48 2.48
C PHE A 306 -10.30 10.42 1.49
N LEU A 307 -10.81 9.28 1.97
CA LEU A 307 -11.34 8.22 1.10
C LEU A 307 -12.55 8.67 0.28
N ALA A 308 -13.48 9.40 0.90
CA ALA A 308 -14.64 9.95 0.21
C ALA A 308 -14.20 10.94 -0.89
N SER A 309 -13.28 11.84 -0.56
CA SER A 309 -12.71 12.80 -1.51
C SER A 309 -11.93 12.12 -2.63
N MET A 310 -11.21 11.04 -2.31
CA MET A 310 -10.54 10.19 -3.29
C MET A 310 -11.53 9.52 -4.24
N ALA A 311 -12.66 9.00 -3.73
CA ALA A 311 -13.72 8.44 -4.56
C ALA A 311 -14.28 9.50 -5.52
N VAL A 312 -14.53 10.73 -5.04
CA VAL A 312 -14.96 11.86 -5.88
C VAL A 312 -13.93 12.16 -6.97
N GLY A 313 -12.64 12.23 -6.64
CA GLY A 313 -11.58 12.45 -7.64
C GLY A 313 -11.51 11.35 -8.70
N MET A 314 -11.72 10.09 -8.29
CA MET A 314 -11.80 8.96 -9.22
C MET A 314 -13.02 9.02 -10.14
N LEU A 315 -14.17 9.46 -9.64
CA LEU A 315 -15.40 9.64 -10.42
C LEU A 315 -15.28 10.81 -11.39
N ALA A 316 -14.68 11.93 -10.95
CA ALA A 316 -14.44 13.10 -11.80
C ALA A 316 -13.60 12.74 -13.04
N TYR A 317 -12.57 11.91 -12.89
CA TYR A 317 -11.83 11.41 -14.05
C TYR A 317 -12.73 10.64 -15.03
N GLY A 318 -13.58 9.73 -14.54
CA GLY A 318 -14.46 8.92 -15.38
C GLY A 318 -15.63 9.70 -16.01
N ALA A 319 -15.92 10.91 -15.54
CA ALA A 319 -16.88 11.81 -16.16
C ALA A 319 -16.26 12.68 -17.26
N LEU A 320 -14.95 12.94 -17.18
CA LEU A 320 -14.22 13.80 -18.12
C LEU A 320 -13.60 13.04 -19.30
N PHE A 321 -13.42 11.71 -19.19
CA PHE A 321 -12.77 10.84 -20.17
C PHE A 321 -13.48 9.50 -20.27
#